data_AF-A0A498GX97-F1
#
_entry.id   AF-A0A498GX97-F1
#
_cell.length_a   1.000
_cell.length_b   1.000
_cell.length_c   1.000
_cell.angle_alpha   90.00
_cell.angle_beta   90.00
_cell.angle_gamma   90.00
#
_symmetry.space_group_name_H-M   'P 1'
#
loop_
_entity.id
_entity.type
_entity.pdbx_description
1 polymer ?
#
loop_
_entity_poly.entity_id
_entity_poly.type
_entity_poly.pdbx_seq_one_letter_code
_entity_poly.pdbx_strand_id
1 'polypeptide(L)'
;MMNGMASLQQRQVMAQIEEMIQSNPDYTGVKSELESLNFIPQTDRPEYAVWVQPDLQILVFLRINLGGGYSGYRVASFDEVAPIRR
;
A
#
# COMPACT_ATOMS: atom_id res chain seq x y z
N MET A 1 -20.70 -15.32 11.44
CA MET A 1 -20.41 -13.88 11.59
C MET A 1 -19.07 -13.75 12.31
N MET A 2 -18.05 -13.27 11.60
CA MET A 2 -16.69 -12.84 11.99
C MET A 2 -15.97 -12.67 10.62
N ASN A 3 -15.29 -11.60 10.22
CA ASN A 3 -14.86 -10.36 10.86
C ASN A 3 -14.48 -9.38 9.75
N GLY A 4 -15.19 -8.26 9.61
CA GLY A 4 -14.71 -7.09 8.87
C GLY A 4 -13.81 -6.21 9.75
N MET A 5 -12.99 -6.82 10.61
CA MET A 5 -12.16 -6.10 11.58
C MET A 5 -10.70 -6.38 11.25
N ALA A 6 -10.10 -5.42 10.55
CA ALA A 6 -8.65 -5.33 10.45
C ALA A 6 -8.03 -5.46 11.84
N SER A 7 -7.01 -6.32 11.97
CA SER A 7 -6.29 -6.46 13.23
C SER A 7 -5.73 -5.10 13.66
N LEU A 8 -5.54 -4.88 14.96
CA LEU A 8 -4.96 -3.61 15.44
C LEU A 8 -3.60 -3.35 14.76
N GLN A 9 -2.80 -4.41 14.58
CA GLN A 9 -1.52 -4.36 13.90
C GLN A 9 -1.67 -3.96 12.42
N GLN A 10 -2.63 -4.54 11.68
CA GLN A 10 -2.88 -4.19 10.28
C GLN A 10 -3.23 -2.70 10.16
N ARG A 11 -4.12 -2.19 11.02
CA ARG A 11 -4.50 -0.77 11.03
C ARG A 11 -3.35 0.17 11.36
N GLN A 12 -2.49 -0.22 12.30
CA GLN A 12 -1.30 0.54 12.66
C GLN A 12 -0.31 0.62 11.49
N VAL A 13 -0.04 -0.50 10.82
CA VAL A 13 0.83 -0.52 9.65
C VAL A 13 0.21 0.29 8.51
N MET A 14 -1.09 0.14 8.23
CA MET A 14 -1.75 0.95 7.21
C MET A 14 -1.61 2.46 7.49
N ALA A 15 -1.87 2.92 8.72
CA ALA A 15 -1.70 4.33 9.09
C ALA A 15 -0.24 4.80 8.97
N GLN A 16 0.72 3.98 9.40
CA GLN A 16 2.15 4.26 9.23
C GLN A 16 2.53 4.42 7.75
N ILE A 17 1.99 3.58 6.87
CA ILE A 17 2.23 3.68 5.43
C ILE A 17 1.63 4.95 4.86
N GLU A 18 0.40 5.31 5.26
CA GLU A 18 -0.23 6.55 4.80
C GLU A 18 0.56 7.78 5.21
N GLU A 19 1.02 7.85 6.46
CA GLU A 19 1.86 8.94 6.95
C GLU A 19 3.19 9.00 6.19
N MET A 20 3.84 7.86 6.00
CA MET A 20 5.10 7.75 5.25
C MET A 20 4.93 8.25 3.81
N ILE A 21 3.88 7.84 3.11
CA ILE A 21 3.55 8.30 1.75
C ILE A 21 3.21 9.80 1.74
N GLN A 22 2.54 10.34 2.76
CA GLN A 22 2.27 11.79 2.80
C GLN A 22 3.52 12.61 3.09
N SER A 23 4.47 12.07 3.86
CA SER A 23 5.71 12.73 4.24
C SER A 23 6.81 12.66 3.18
N ASN A 24 6.68 11.75 2.20
CA ASN A 24 7.67 11.51 1.16
C ASN A 24 7.13 11.96 -0.21
N PRO A 25 7.77 12.89 -0.93
CA PRO A 25 7.28 13.30 -2.25
C PRO A 25 7.75 12.38 -3.39
N ASP A 26 8.71 11.47 -3.15
CA ASP A 26 9.34 10.65 -4.18
C ASP A 26 9.08 9.15 -3.99
N TYR A 27 8.77 8.45 -5.08
CA TYR A 27 8.49 7.02 -5.04
C TYR A 27 9.71 6.18 -4.64
N THR A 28 10.93 6.61 -4.96
CA THR A 28 12.15 5.85 -4.59
C THR A 28 12.30 5.74 -3.08
N GLY A 29 11.97 6.83 -2.36
CA GLY A 29 11.95 6.82 -0.91
C GLY A 29 10.85 5.93 -0.35
N VAL A 30 9.63 6.02 -0.89
CA VAL A 30 8.51 5.15 -0.51
C VAL A 30 8.85 3.67 -0.73
N LYS A 31 9.46 3.33 -1.86
CA LYS A 31 9.89 1.96 -2.19
C LYS A 31 10.82 1.40 -1.13
N SER A 32 11.82 2.18 -0.72
CA SER A 32 12.82 1.75 0.27
C SER A 32 12.18 1.45 1.64
N GLU A 33 11.19 2.26 2.03
CA GLU A 33 10.43 2.05 3.27
C GLU A 33 9.46 0.87 3.19
N LEU A 34 8.83 0.66 2.03
CA LEU A 34 7.99 -0.51 1.81
C LEU A 34 8.80 -1.81 1.94
N GLU A 35 9.99 -1.86 1.34
CA GLU A 35 10.90 -2.99 1.45
C GLU A 35 11.33 -3.25 2.92
N SER A 36 11.58 -2.18 3.70
CA SER A 36 11.93 -2.29 5.13
C SER A 36 10.81 -2.89 5.98
N LEU A 37 9.56 -2.70 5.56
CA LEU A 37 8.35 -3.23 6.19
C LEU A 37 7.91 -4.59 5.61
N ASN A 38 8.77 -5.26 4.84
CA ASN A 38 8.51 -6.54 4.20
C ASN A 38 7.35 -6.52 3.19
N PHE A 39 7.07 -5.36 2.59
CA PHE A 39 6.23 -5.33 1.40
C PHE A 39 7.02 -5.86 0.20
N ILE A 40 6.32 -6.60 -0.65
CA ILE A 40 6.87 -7.20 -1.86
C ILE A 40 6.24 -6.49 -3.07
N PRO A 41 7.01 -6.14 -4.10
CA PRO A 41 6.46 -5.52 -5.29
C PRO A 41 5.70 -6.59 -6.09
N GLN A 42 4.39 -6.36 -6.28
CA GLN A 42 3.58 -7.14 -7.21
C GLN A 42 3.64 -6.53 -8.62
N THR A 43 3.78 -5.21 -8.72
CA THR A 43 4.02 -4.50 -9.97
C THR A 43 4.82 -3.23 -9.68
N ASP A 44 5.84 -2.97 -10.49
CA ASP A 44 6.68 -1.77 -10.39
C ASP A 44 6.88 -1.23 -11.81
N ARG A 45 6.00 -0.33 -12.25
CA ARG A 45 5.99 0.25 -13.61
C ARG A 45 6.13 1.77 -13.56
N PRO A 46 6.56 2.42 -14.65
CA PRO A 46 6.70 3.88 -14.70
C PRO A 46 5.40 4.64 -14.39
N GLU A 47 4.23 4.06 -14.65
CA GLU A 47 2.95 4.73 -14.46
C GLU A 47 2.25 4.38 -13.13
N TYR A 48 2.59 3.22 -12.54
CA TYR A 48 1.99 2.78 -11.28
C TYR A 48 2.80 1.67 -10.62
N ALA A 49 2.64 1.57 -9.29
CA ALA A 49 3.20 0.50 -8.50
C ALA A 49 2.15 -0.14 -7.60
N VAL A 50 2.31 -1.44 -7.39
CA VAL A 50 1.48 -2.25 -6.50
C VAL A 50 2.41 -3.05 -5.60
N TRP A 51 2.21 -2.88 -4.30
CA TRP A 51 2.98 -3.54 -3.25
C TRP A 51 2.04 -4.29 -2.32
N VAL A 52 2.48 -5.44 -1.84
CA VAL A 52 1.69 -6.28 -0.95
C VAL A 52 2.50 -6.68 0.28
N GLN A 53 1.85 -6.67 1.44
CA GLN A 53 2.38 -7.29 2.65
C GLN A 53 1.50 -8.51 2.94
N PRO A 54 1.96 -9.74 2.64
CA PRO A 54 1.11 -10.93 2.66
C PRO A 54 0.58 -11.30 4.04
N ASP A 55 1.39 -11.14 5.10
CA ASP A 55 1.05 -11.63 6.44
C ASP A 55 -0.08 -10.83 7.10
N LEU A 56 -0.10 -9.53 6.84
CA LEU A 56 -1.11 -8.57 7.27
C LEU A 56 -2.14 -8.33 6.16
N GLN A 57 -2.00 -8.95 4.99
CA GLN A 57 -2.93 -8.82 3.87
C GLN A 57 -3.20 -7.36 3.49
N ILE A 58 -2.14 -6.56 3.38
CA ILE A 58 -2.21 -5.14 3.00
C ILE A 58 -1.78 -4.99 1.56
N LEU A 59 -2.47 -4.12 0.83
CA LEU A 59 -2.16 -3.67 -0.52
C LEU A 59 -1.90 -2.17 -0.51
N VAL A 60 -0.81 -1.76 -1.16
CA VAL A 60 -0.47 -0.36 -1.43
C VAL A 60 -0.43 -0.17 -2.94
N PHE A 61 -1.24 0.75 -3.44
CA PHE A 61 -1.25 1.18 -4.83
C PHE A 61 -0.75 2.62 -4.91
N LEU A 62 0.17 2.91 -5.82
CA LEU A 62 0.62 4.27 -6.14
C LEU A 62 0.46 4.54 -7.64
N ARG A 63 -0.07 5.71 -7.99
CA ARG A 63 -0.08 6.24 -9.36
C ARG A 63 1.10 7.17 -9.55
N ILE A 64 2.08 6.75 -10.34
CA ILE A 64 3.36 7.45 -10.51
C ILE A 64 3.24 8.50 -11.62
N ASN A 65 3.84 9.67 -11.39
CA ASN A 65 3.92 10.76 -12.35
C ASN A 65 5.21 10.67 -13.17
N LEU A 66 5.19 11.28 -14.36
CA LEU A 66 6.39 11.55 -15.16
C LEU A 66 7.29 12.52 -14.38
N GLY A 67 8.22 11.99 -13.59
CA GLY A 67 9.06 12.77 -12.67
C GLY A 67 9.44 12.05 -11.37
N GLY A 68 8.92 10.83 -11.11
CA GLY A 68 9.32 10.00 -9.96
C GLY A 68 8.44 10.16 -8.72
N GLY A 69 7.72 11.27 -8.58
CA GLY A 69 6.65 11.41 -7.58
C GLY A 69 5.36 10.67 -7.97
N TYR A 70 4.29 10.84 -7.20
CA TYR A 70 2.99 10.20 -7.44
C TYR A 70 1.82 11.19 -7.34
N SER A 71 0.77 10.96 -8.12
CA SER A 71 -0.47 11.78 -8.14
C SER A 71 -1.59 11.22 -7.26
N GLY A 72 -1.42 10.02 -6.71
CA GLY A 72 -2.37 9.45 -5.77
C GLY A 72 -1.94 8.08 -5.30
N TYR A 73 -2.51 7.65 -4.18
CA TYR A 73 -2.23 6.36 -3.58
C TYR A 73 -3.51 5.76 -2.96
N ARG A 74 -3.46 4.46 -2.69
CA ARG A 74 -4.47 3.75 -1.90
C ARG A 74 -3.78 2.70 -1.04
N VAL A 75 -4.05 2.73 0.27
CA VAL A 75 -3.65 1.68 1.21
C VAL A 75 -4.94 0.95 1.62
N ALA A 76 -4.98 -0.37 1.45
CA ALA A 76 -6.19 -1.15 1.73
C ALA A 76 -5.84 -2.56 2.20
N SER A 77 -6.67 -3.12 3.06
CA SER A 77 -6.66 -4.56 3.34
C SER A 77 -7.25 -5.36 2.17
N PHE A 78 -6.91 -6.64 2.06
CA PHE A 78 -7.45 -7.50 1.00
C PHE A 78 -8.97 -7.64 1.08
N ASP A 79 -9.55 -7.59 2.28
CA ASP A 79 -11.01 -7.62 2.49
C ASP A 79 -11.71 -6.39 1.91
N GLU A 80 -11.05 -5.23 1.88
CA GLU A 80 -11.58 -3.99 1.29
C GLU A 80 -11.44 -3.94 -0.24
N VAL A 81 -10.57 -4.77 -0.81
CA VAL A 81 -10.31 -4.86 -2.26
C VAL A 81 -11.08 -6.03 -2.89
N ALA A 82 -11.45 -7.05 -2.11
CA ALA A 82 -12.22 -8.18 -2.60
C ALA A 82 -13.57 -7.72 -3.21
N PRO A 83 -13.88 -8.11 -4.46
CA PRO A 83 -15.14 -7.73 -5.07
C PRO A 83 -16.28 -8.36 -4.28
N ILE A 84 -17.32 -7.57 -3.99
CA ILE A 84 -18.62 -8.06 -3.55
C ILE A 84 -19.02 -9.15 -4.54
N ARG A 85 -19.00 -10.42 -4.11
CA ARG A 85 -19.57 -11.52 -4.91
C ARG A 85 -21.05 -11.21 -5.10
N ARG A 86 -21.42 -10.74 -6.29
CA ARG A 86 -22.81 -10.67 -6.76
C ARG A 86 -23.15 -11.94 -7.50
#